data_AF-A0A7J4S201-F1
#
_entry.id   AF-A0A7J4S201-F1
#
_cell.length_a   1.000
_cell.length_b   1.000
_cell.length_c   1.000
_cell.angle_alpha   90.00
_cell.angle_beta   90.00
_cell.angle_gamma   90.00
#
_symmetry.space_group_name_H-M   'P 1'
#
loop_
_entity.id
_entity.type
_entity.pdbx_description
1 polymer ?
#
loop_
_entity_poly.entity_id
_entity_poly.type
_entity_poly.pdbx_seq_one_letter_code
_entity_poly.pdbx_strand_id
1 'polypeptide(L)'
;MDIKEWMTPQEKQFFDDLEAEAENVLQGARAFRAIFDDYSRLADHRRRIKDIEHRGDEIVHHIYESLNRAFVTPLAKEDLSGLASKLDDVLDYINGAATRLAVYGIDRPTKSMIEFADLILKAAEQLRAGMTAVRDHKARDAVMSCTIEVNRLENVADDLLMTSLAEVFKSGDPVRIIKFKDIYEYLEIVTDHCEDVANILEDIVVKGR
;
A
#
# COMPACT_ATOMS: atom_id res chain seq x y z
N MET A 1 9.57 31.61 -7.34
CA MET A 1 9.85 31.68 -5.89
C MET A 1 9.16 30.48 -5.28
N ASP A 2 9.94 29.50 -4.83
CA ASP A 2 9.45 28.16 -4.46
C ASP A 2 8.76 28.19 -3.09
N ILE A 3 7.57 27.60 -3.02
CA ILE A 3 6.71 27.54 -1.82
C ILE A 3 7.38 26.79 -0.65
N LYS A 4 8.47 26.03 -0.90
CA LYS A 4 9.31 25.41 0.12
C LYS A 4 9.81 26.40 1.19
N GLU A 5 9.84 27.70 0.90
CA GLU A 5 10.26 28.75 1.83
C GLU A 5 9.17 29.19 2.85
N TRP A 6 7.89 28.83 2.66
CA TRP A 6 6.78 29.38 3.46
C TRP A 6 6.13 28.40 4.46
N MET A 7 6.44 27.10 4.39
CA MET A 7 5.96 26.13 5.37
C MET A 7 6.70 26.26 6.70
N THR A 8 5.96 26.22 7.79
CA THR A 8 6.50 26.09 9.13
C THR A 8 7.27 24.77 9.26
N PRO A 9 8.26 24.67 10.17
CA PRO A 9 8.99 23.42 10.42
C PRO A 9 8.05 22.25 10.76
N GLN A 10 6.95 22.53 11.46
CA GLN A 10 5.97 21.51 11.85
C GLN A 10 5.14 21.00 10.67
N GLU A 11 4.75 21.87 9.73
CA GLU A 11 4.08 21.46 8.50
C GLU A 11 4.98 20.60 7.62
N LYS A 12 6.28 20.92 7.56
CA LYS A 12 7.27 20.11 6.83
C LYS A 12 7.34 18.69 7.38
N GLN A 13 7.37 18.56 8.72
CA GLN A 13 7.44 17.27 9.39
C GLN A 13 6.29 16.33 9.02
N PHE A 14 5.04 16.81 8.95
CA PHE A 14 3.90 15.95 8.59
C PHE A 14 4.03 15.35 7.20
N PHE A 15 4.44 16.15 6.20
CA PHE A 15 4.67 15.63 4.87
C PHE A 15 5.91 14.74 4.81
N ASP A 16 6.97 15.07 5.54
CA ASP A 16 8.18 14.24 5.60
C ASP A 16 7.87 12.85 6.18
N ASP A 17 7.05 12.77 7.25
CA ASP A 17 6.64 11.51 7.87
C ASP A 17 5.72 10.69 6.95
N LEU A 18 4.72 11.32 6.31
CA LEU A 18 3.84 10.63 5.36
C LEU A 18 4.59 10.14 4.11
N GLU A 19 5.55 10.91 3.62
CA GLU A 19 6.42 10.49 2.53
C GLU A 19 7.35 9.34 2.94
N ALA A 20 7.85 9.35 4.19
CA ALA A 20 8.62 8.25 4.75
C ALA A 20 7.77 6.98 4.85
N GLU A 21 6.50 7.10 5.27
CA GLU A 21 5.58 5.97 5.34
C GLU A 21 5.25 5.41 3.95
N ALA A 22 4.96 6.27 2.97
CA ALA A 22 4.73 5.83 1.60
C ALA A 22 5.98 5.16 0.98
N GLU A 23 7.19 5.59 1.35
CA GLU A 23 8.41 4.88 0.96
C GLU A 23 8.56 3.53 1.68
N ASN A 24 8.13 3.44 2.93
CA ASN A 24 8.13 2.20 3.69
C ASN A 24 7.16 1.17 3.08
N VAL A 25 5.94 1.60 2.68
CA VAL A 25 4.99 0.81 1.87
C VAL A 25 5.64 0.29 0.60
N LEU A 26 6.32 1.14 -0.16
CA LEU A 26 7.03 0.75 -1.38
C LEU A 26 8.14 -0.28 -1.11
N GLN A 27 8.89 -0.14 -0.01
CA GLN A 27 9.86 -1.15 0.42
C GLN A 27 9.18 -2.47 0.78
N GLY A 28 8.02 -2.44 1.44
CA GLY A 28 7.19 -3.59 1.75
C GLY A 28 6.76 -4.34 0.50
N ALA A 29 6.19 -3.61 -0.47
CA ALA A 29 5.77 -4.17 -1.75
C ALA A 29 6.94 -4.77 -2.55
N ARG A 30 8.12 -4.12 -2.56
CA ARG A 30 9.34 -4.67 -3.18
C ARG A 30 9.81 -5.95 -2.49
N ALA A 31 9.81 -5.97 -1.16
CA ALA A 31 10.19 -7.16 -0.40
C ALA A 31 9.22 -8.32 -0.61
N PHE A 32 7.92 -8.01 -0.72
CA PHE A 32 6.87 -8.96 -1.07
C PHE A 32 7.06 -9.52 -2.47
N ARG A 33 7.26 -8.67 -3.48
CA ARG A 33 7.52 -9.13 -4.85
C ARG A 33 8.76 -10.02 -4.95
N ALA A 34 9.80 -9.72 -4.18
CA ALA A 34 11.03 -10.52 -4.15
C ALA A 34 10.84 -11.95 -3.61
N ILE A 35 9.79 -12.22 -2.81
CA ILE A 35 9.42 -13.61 -2.42
C ILE A 35 9.27 -14.49 -3.66
N PHE A 36 8.71 -13.93 -4.72
CA PHE A 36 8.36 -14.68 -5.92
C PHE A 36 9.55 -14.86 -6.88
N ASP A 37 10.64 -14.11 -6.70
CA ASP A 37 11.90 -14.30 -7.43
C ASP A 37 12.74 -15.44 -6.82
N ASP A 38 12.72 -15.56 -5.48
CA ASP A 38 13.40 -16.65 -4.75
C ASP A 38 12.51 -17.20 -3.62
N TYR A 39 11.55 -18.03 -4.01
CA TYR A 39 10.58 -18.61 -3.09
C TYR A 39 11.21 -19.54 -2.04
N SER A 40 12.41 -20.07 -2.31
CA SER A 40 13.14 -20.92 -1.36
C SER A 40 13.51 -20.18 -0.07
N ARG A 41 13.56 -18.84 -0.13
CA ARG A 41 13.89 -17.95 0.98
C ARG A 41 12.68 -17.26 1.60
N LEU A 42 11.48 -17.83 1.44
CA LEU A 42 10.23 -17.26 1.96
C LEU A 42 10.34 -16.82 3.43
N ALA A 43 11.01 -17.58 4.29
CA ALA A 43 11.19 -17.22 5.70
C ALA A 43 12.02 -15.95 5.92
N ASP A 44 13.09 -15.75 5.14
CA ASP A 44 13.94 -14.55 5.21
C ASP A 44 13.17 -13.33 4.70
N HIS A 45 12.48 -13.47 3.57
CA HIS A 45 11.67 -12.39 3.00
C HIS A 45 10.53 -11.97 3.94
N ARG A 46 9.84 -12.93 4.56
CA ARG A 46 8.80 -12.65 5.56
C ARG A 46 9.34 -11.89 6.76
N ARG A 47 10.52 -12.26 7.28
CA ARG A 47 11.14 -11.51 8.38
C ARG A 47 11.40 -10.06 7.96
N ARG A 48 11.94 -9.86 6.76
CA ARG A 48 12.18 -8.51 6.23
C ARG A 48 10.89 -7.70 6.07
N ILE A 49 9.80 -8.32 5.61
CA ILE A 49 8.49 -7.65 5.50
C ILE A 49 7.98 -7.26 6.88
N LYS A 50 8.11 -8.14 7.88
CA LYS A 50 7.74 -7.81 9.26
C LYS A 50 8.59 -6.68 9.85
N ASP A 51 9.89 -6.64 9.56
CA ASP A 51 10.75 -5.53 9.98
C ASP A 51 10.43 -4.22 9.22
N ILE A 52 9.77 -4.28 8.06
CA ILE A 52 9.25 -3.11 7.35
C ILE A 52 7.95 -2.65 8.01
N GLU A 53 7.00 -3.55 8.26
CA GLU A 53 5.72 -3.23 8.91
C GLU A 53 5.91 -2.63 10.31
N HIS A 54 6.74 -3.23 11.18
CA HIS A 54 7.06 -2.62 12.48
C HIS A 54 7.66 -1.21 12.38
N ARG A 55 8.41 -0.89 11.31
CA ARG A 55 8.90 0.47 11.09
C ARG A 55 7.78 1.43 10.67
N GLY A 56 6.78 0.90 9.95
CA GLY A 56 5.58 1.65 9.59
C GLY A 56 4.77 2.01 10.82
N ASP A 57 4.52 1.03 11.70
CA ASP A 57 3.88 1.24 13.01
C ASP A 57 4.52 2.40 13.80
N GLU A 58 5.86 2.45 13.84
CA GLU A 58 6.60 3.50 14.53
C GLU A 58 6.38 4.89 13.90
N ILE A 59 6.38 4.97 12.57
CA ILE A 59 6.14 6.22 11.82
C ILE A 59 4.69 6.69 12.02
N VAL A 60 3.72 5.78 11.87
CA VAL A 60 2.30 6.05 12.05
C VAL A 60 2.04 6.54 13.48
N HIS A 61 2.61 5.86 14.48
CA HIS A 61 2.52 6.29 15.87
C HIS A 61 3.06 7.72 16.07
N HIS A 62 4.21 8.04 15.48
CA HIS A 62 4.79 9.38 15.54
C HIS A 62 3.89 10.46 14.89
N ILE A 63 3.25 10.15 13.76
CA ILE A 63 2.29 11.04 13.09
C ILE A 63 1.12 11.33 14.03
N TYR A 64 0.53 10.30 14.65
CA TYR A 64 -0.59 10.47 15.58
C TYR A 64 -0.21 11.27 16.83
N GLU A 65 0.96 11.03 17.42
CA GLU A 65 1.44 11.86 18.53
C GLU A 65 1.62 13.33 18.13
N SER A 66 2.13 13.57 16.91
CA SER A 66 2.31 14.91 16.37
C SER A 66 0.97 15.60 16.10
N LEU A 67 -0.02 14.89 15.56
CA LEU A 67 -1.39 15.39 15.35
C LEU A 67 -2.09 15.79 16.66
N ASN A 68 -1.88 15.02 17.74
CA ASN A 68 -2.44 15.28 19.06
C ASN A 68 -1.85 16.55 19.71
N ARG A 69 -0.58 16.85 19.42
CA ARG A 69 0.11 18.04 19.94
C ARG A 69 -0.06 19.27 19.05
N ALA A 70 -0.40 19.09 17.78
CA ALA A 70 -0.50 20.18 16.81
C ALA A 70 -1.79 21.00 16.99
N PHE A 71 -1.62 22.32 17.13
CA PHE A 71 -2.73 23.29 17.10
C PHE A 71 -3.12 23.68 15.66
N VAL A 72 -2.16 23.68 14.73
CA VAL A 72 -2.35 23.99 13.31
C VAL A 72 -1.64 22.91 12.49
N THR A 73 -2.26 22.47 11.39
CA THR A 73 -1.77 21.41 10.49
C THR A 73 -1.84 21.87 9.03
N PRO A 74 -0.98 21.34 8.13
CA PRO A 74 -0.95 21.76 6.72
C PRO A 74 -2.16 21.27 5.92
N LEU A 75 -2.81 20.21 6.39
CA LEU A 75 -4.03 19.63 5.83
C LEU A 75 -5.04 19.39 6.97
N ALA A 76 -6.27 19.03 6.63
CA ALA A 76 -7.26 18.60 7.63
C ALA A 76 -6.68 17.42 8.42
N LYS A 77 -6.92 17.40 9.74
CA LYS A 77 -6.37 16.36 10.61
C LYS A 77 -6.85 14.98 10.20
N GLU A 78 -8.10 14.90 9.74
CA GLU A 78 -8.75 13.70 9.25
C GLU A 78 -8.03 13.15 8.01
N ASP A 79 -7.63 14.02 7.07
CA ASP A 79 -6.87 13.62 5.89
C ASP A 79 -5.46 13.10 6.27
N LEU A 80 -4.77 13.77 7.20
CA LEU A 80 -3.45 13.34 7.68
C LEU A 80 -3.51 12.00 8.40
N SER A 81 -4.45 11.83 9.34
CA SER A 81 -4.64 10.56 10.03
C SER A 81 -5.13 9.46 9.11
N GLY A 82 -5.96 9.82 8.12
CA GLY A 82 -6.50 8.88 7.13
C GLY A 82 -5.38 8.34 6.25
N LEU A 83 -4.51 9.21 5.73
CA LEU A 83 -3.34 8.78 4.95
C LEU A 83 -2.41 7.89 5.77
N ALA A 84 -2.11 8.26 7.02
CA ALA A 84 -1.25 7.46 7.89
C ALA A 84 -1.84 6.06 8.12
N SER A 85 -3.11 5.98 8.54
CA SER A 85 -3.80 4.72 8.78
C SER A 85 -3.94 3.85 7.52
N LYS A 86 -4.22 4.45 6.36
CA LYS A 86 -4.43 3.68 5.13
C LYS A 86 -3.13 3.18 4.50
N LEU A 87 -2.03 3.92 4.66
CA LEU A 87 -0.72 3.41 4.28
C LEU A 87 -0.30 2.23 5.16
N ASP A 88 -0.58 2.31 6.47
CA ASP A 88 -0.35 1.24 7.44
C ASP A 88 -1.13 -0.03 7.07
N ASP A 89 -2.42 0.11 6.75
CA ASP A 89 -3.27 -1.00 6.25
C ASP A 89 -2.59 -1.73 5.08
N VAL A 90 -2.00 -1.01 4.11
CA VAL A 90 -1.30 -1.65 2.98
C VAL A 90 -0.14 -2.54 3.45
N LEU A 91 0.69 -2.07 4.39
CA LEU A 91 1.81 -2.86 4.92
C LEU A 91 1.35 -4.07 5.73
N ASP A 92 0.33 -3.89 6.56
CA ASP A 92 -0.27 -4.95 7.37
C ASP A 92 -0.81 -6.09 6.50
N TYR A 93 -1.52 -5.75 5.42
CA TYR A 93 -2.06 -6.74 4.51
C TYR A 93 -0.96 -7.38 3.64
N ILE A 94 0.11 -6.67 3.28
CA ILE A 94 1.29 -7.28 2.65
C ILE A 94 1.93 -8.32 3.60
N ASN A 95 2.12 -7.97 4.87
CA ASN A 95 2.65 -8.87 5.89
C ASN A 95 1.73 -10.09 6.11
N GLY A 96 0.42 -9.85 6.14
CA GLY A 96 -0.60 -10.88 6.24
C GLY A 96 -0.63 -11.84 5.03
N ALA A 97 -0.47 -11.32 3.81
CA ALA A 97 -0.39 -12.12 2.59
C ALA A 97 0.85 -13.01 2.61
N ALA A 98 2.02 -12.44 2.92
CA ALA A 98 3.28 -13.18 3.03
C ALA A 98 3.19 -14.27 4.11
N THR A 99 2.50 -14.00 5.22
CA THR A 99 2.27 -14.96 6.29
C THR A 99 1.38 -16.13 5.86
N ARG A 100 0.31 -15.88 5.10
CA ARG A 100 -0.57 -16.93 4.57
C ARG A 100 0.17 -17.91 3.67
N LEU A 101 1.09 -17.43 2.82
CA LEU A 101 1.92 -18.30 1.98
C LEU A 101 2.65 -19.39 2.80
N ALA A 102 3.21 -19.00 3.95
CA ALA A 102 3.92 -19.90 4.84
C ALA A 102 2.97 -20.78 5.66
N VAL A 103 1.94 -20.20 6.27
CA VAL A 103 0.99 -20.92 7.14
C VAL A 103 0.22 -21.98 6.37
N TYR A 104 -0.15 -21.71 5.13
CA TYR A 104 -0.85 -22.67 4.28
C TYR A 104 0.06 -23.69 3.62
N GLY A 105 1.38 -23.58 3.79
CA GLY A 105 2.35 -24.50 3.20
C GLY A 105 2.22 -24.54 1.67
N ILE A 106 2.22 -23.38 1.04
CA ILE A 106 2.22 -23.29 -0.42
C ILE A 106 3.60 -23.70 -0.92
N ASP A 107 3.69 -24.77 -1.70
CA ASP A 107 4.99 -25.30 -2.14
C ASP A 107 5.65 -24.42 -3.21
N ARG A 108 4.83 -23.83 -4.09
CA ARG A 108 5.27 -23.03 -5.23
C ARG A 108 4.28 -21.90 -5.50
N PRO A 109 4.78 -20.71 -5.86
CA PRO A 109 3.90 -19.61 -6.24
C PRO A 109 3.19 -19.93 -7.55
N THR A 110 1.93 -19.49 -7.67
CA THR A 110 1.19 -19.56 -8.92
C THR A 110 1.46 -18.31 -9.75
N LYS A 111 1.16 -18.39 -11.05
CA LYS A 111 1.25 -17.22 -11.94
C LYS A 111 0.41 -16.05 -11.42
N SER A 112 -0.80 -16.31 -10.93
CA SER A 112 -1.67 -15.29 -10.33
C SER A 112 -1.03 -14.59 -9.13
N MET A 113 -0.34 -15.32 -8.23
CA MET A 113 0.32 -14.69 -7.09
C MET A 113 1.42 -13.72 -7.53
N ILE A 114 2.16 -14.07 -8.58
CA ILE A 114 3.22 -13.22 -9.14
C ILE A 114 2.60 -11.97 -9.78
N GLU A 115 1.52 -12.15 -10.55
CA GLU A 115 0.79 -11.04 -11.17
C GLU A 115 0.21 -10.08 -10.13
N PHE A 116 -0.41 -10.57 -9.06
CA PHE A 116 -0.85 -9.74 -7.94
C PHE A 116 0.32 -8.98 -7.29
N ALA A 117 1.45 -9.65 -7.05
CA ALA A 117 2.62 -8.99 -6.47
C ALA A 117 3.18 -7.88 -7.37
N ASP A 118 3.12 -8.05 -8.70
CA ASP A 118 3.47 -7.00 -9.66
C ASP A 118 2.48 -5.82 -9.63
N LEU A 119 1.18 -6.08 -9.46
CA LEU A 119 0.15 -5.04 -9.34
C LEU A 119 0.32 -4.23 -8.05
N ILE A 120 0.51 -4.91 -6.91
CA ILE A 120 0.76 -4.29 -5.61
C ILE A 120 2.01 -3.40 -5.66
N LEU A 121 3.10 -3.88 -6.27
CA LEU A 121 4.31 -3.08 -6.42
C LEU A 121 4.07 -1.81 -7.24
N LYS A 122 3.38 -1.92 -8.38
CA LYS A 122 3.06 -0.75 -9.22
C LYS A 122 2.14 0.23 -8.51
N ALA A 123 1.16 -0.26 -7.76
CA ALA A 123 0.27 0.59 -6.97
C ALA A 123 1.07 1.36 -5.90
N ALA A 124 1.93 0.68 -5.15
CA ALA A 124 2.81 1.32 -4.16
C ALA A 124 3.76 2.36 -4.76
N GLU A 125 4.26 2.15 -5.98
CA GLU A 125 5.04 3.16 -6.72
C GLU A 125 4.22 4.42 -7.01
N GLN A 126 2.95 4.28 -7.40
CA GLN A 126 2.03 5.41 -7.59
C GLN A 126 1.69 6.10 -6.27
N LEU A 127 1.49 5.36 -5.17
CA LEU A 127 1.24 5.95 -3.85
C LEU A 127 2.42 6.81 -3.40
N ARG A 128 3.65 6.31 -3.54
CA ARG A 128 4.85 7.10 -3.20
C ARG A 128 4.96 8.37 -4.05
N ALA A 129 4.69 8.26 -5.35
CA ALA A 129 4.70 9.41 -6.26
C ALA A 129 3.62 10.44 -5.91
N GLY A 130 2.38 9.98 -5.70
CA GLY A 130 1.24 10.82 -5.30
C GLY A 130 1.47 11.52 -3.97
N MET A 131 2.01 10.81 -2.97
CA MET A 131 2.36 11.39 -1.66
C MET A 131 3.46 12.44 -1.78
N THR A 132 4.43 12.27 -2.68
CA THR A 132 5.43 13.32 -2.94
C THR A 132 4.78 14.56 -3.56
N ALA A 133 3.87 14.34 -4.52
CA ALA A 133 3.25 15.41 -5.27
C ALA A 133 2.26 16.24 -4.43
N VAL A 134 1.56 15.61 -3.47
CA VAL A 134 0.51 16.29 -2.66
C VAL A 134 1.03 17.48 -1.85
N ARG A 135 2.35 17.54 -1.58
CA ARG A 135 3.01 18.68 -0.93
C ARG A 135 2.92 19.97 -1.76
N ASP A 136 2.87 19.88 -3.08
CA ASP A 136 2.73 21.03 -3.97
C ASP A 136 1.28 21.17 -4.46
N HIS A 137 0.58 22.20 -4.00
CA HIS A 137 -0.80 22.49 -4.42
C HIS A 137 -0.95 22.70 -5.95
N LYS A 138 0.14 22.98 -6.66
CA LYS A 138 0.13 23.09 -8.14
C LYS A 138 0.28 21.74 -8.84
N ALA A 139 0.70 20.70 -8.13
CA ALA A 139 0.89 19.36 -8.67
C ALA A 139 -0.39 18.51 -8.68
N ARG A 140 -1.57 19.15 -8.66
CA ARG A 140 -2.88 18.48 -8.75
C ARG A 140 -2.95 17.46 -9.87
N ASP A 141 -2.55 17.83 -11.09
CA ASP A 141 -2.63 16.92 -12.24
C ASP A 141 -1.70 15.70 -12.09
N ALA A 142 -0.57 15.86 -11.39
CA ALA A 142 0.32 14.76 -11.07
C ALA A 142 -0.29 13.81 -10.03
N VAL A 143 -0.91 14.34 -8.97
CA VAL A 143 -1.64 13.53 -7.98
C VAL A 143 -2.78 12.77 -8.67
N MET A 144 -3.63 13.46 -9.44
CA MET A 144 -4.73 12.82 -10.18
C MET A 144 -4.26 11.73 -11.15
N SER A 145 -3.11 11.92 -11.81
CA SER A 145 -2.56 10.89 -12.70
C SER A 145 -2.18 9.62 -11.93
N CYS A 146 -1.64 9.77 -10.71
CA CYS A 146 -1.32 8.64 -9.84
C CYS A 146 -2.59 7.93 -9.36
N THR A 147 -3.61 8.67 -8.93
CA THR A 147 -4.86 8.07 -8.41
C THR A 147 -5.63 7.32 -9.48
N ILE A 148 -5.70 7.85 -10.71
CA ILE A 148 -6.27 7.18 -11.88
C ILE A 148 -5.53 5.87 -12.19
N GLU A 149 -4.20 5.87 -12.10
CA GLU A 149 -3.42 4.66 -12.37
C GLU A 149 -3.60 3.61 -11.26
N VAL A 150 -3.70 4.01 -9.99
CA VAL A 150 -4.01 3.07 -8.89
C VAL A 150 -5.39 2.44 -9.11
N ASN A 151 -6.42 3.24 -9.40
CA ASN A 151 -7.75 2.75 -9.76
C ASN A 151 -7.69 1.74 -10.91
N ARG A 152 -6.93 2.04 -11.98
CA ARG A 152 -6.75 1.11 -13.11
C ARG A 152 -6.07 -0.20 -12.68
N LEU A 153 -5.11 -0.15 -11.77
CA LEU A 153 -4.39 -1.33 -11.28
C LEU A 153 -5.27 -2.21 -10.38
N GLU A 154 -6.10 -1.59 -9.53
CA GLU A 154 -7.10 -2.27 -8.71
C GLU A 154 -8.11 -3.02 -9.59
N ASN A 155 -8.69 -2.37 -10.61
CA ASN A 155 -9.63 -3.02 -11.54
C ASN A 155 -9.00 -4.25 -12.24
N VAL A 156 -7.69 -4.20 -12.53
CA VAL A 156 -6.96 -5.35 -13.10
C VAL A 156 -6.76 -6.46 -12.06
N ALA A 157 -6.55 -6.11 -10.79
CA ALA A 157 -6.45 -7.05 -9.68
C ALA A 157 -7.79 -7.76 -9.43
N ASP A 158 -8.89 -7.04 -9.55
CA ASP A 158 -10.26 -7.54 -9.45
C ASP A 158 -10.58 -8.59 -10.54
N ASP A 159 -10.27 -8.27 -11.80
CA ASP A 159 -10.40 -9.20 -12.93
C ASP A 159 -9.50 -10.44 -12.74
N LEU A 160 -8.28 -10.24 -12.21
CA LEU A 160 -7.34 -11.31 -11.91
C LEU A 160 -7.87 -12.22 -10.79
N LEU A 161 -8.52 -11.66 -9.76
CA LEU A 161 -9.16 -12.42 -8.70
C LEU A 161 -10.23 -13.34 -9.26
N MET A 162 -11.16 -12.81 -10.05
CA MET A 162 -12.26 -13.59 -10.63
C MET A 162 -11.75 -14.72 -11.51
N THR A 163 -10.76 -14.44 -12.35
CA THR A 163 -10.13 -15.45 -13.21
C THR A 163 -9.40 -16.53 -12.38
N SER A 164 -8.69 -16.13 -11.33
CA SER A 164 -7.92 -17.03 -10.48
C SER A 164 -8.82 -17.92 -9.62
N LEU A 165 -9.93 -17.39 -9.12
CA LEU A 165 -10.96 -18.16 -8.41
C LEU A 165 -11.62 -19.17 -9.36
N ALA A 166 -12.05 -18.74 -10.54
CA ALA A 166 -12.67 -19.64 -11.52
C ALA A 166 -11.77 -20.85 -11.85
N GLU A 167 -10.45 -20.66 -11.91
CA GLU A 167 -9.50 -21.76 -12.10
C GLU A 167 -9.35 -22.66 -10.86
N VAL A 168 -9.25 -22.08 -9.66
CA VAL A 168 -9.14 -22.85 -8.41
C VAL A 168 -10.36 -23.74 -8.18
N PHE A 169 -11.57 -23.24 -8.46
CA PHE A 169 -12.82 -23.98 -8.28
C PHE A 169 -12.97 -25.17 -9.24
N LYS A 170 -12.22 -25.23 -10.35
CA LYS A 170 -12.19 -26.41 -11.23
C LYS A 170 -11.44 -27.61 -10.63
N SER A 171 -10.60 -27.39 -9.62
CA SER A 171 -9.75 -28.45 -9.07
C SER A 171 -10.51 -29.58 -8.37
N GLY A 172 -11.71 -29.30 -7.84
CA GLY A 172 -12.49 -30.26 -7.06
C GLY A 172 -11.88 -30.64 -5.71
N ASP A 173 -10.75 -30.05 -5.32
CA ASP A 173 -10.07 -30.26 -4.05
C ASP A 173 -10.45 -29.15 -3.05
N PRO A 174 -11.26 -29.45 -2.01
CA PRO A 174 -11.70 -28.44 -1.05
C PRO A 174 -10.55 -27.78 -0.28
N VAL A 175 -9.47 -28.51 0.02
CA VAL A 175 -8.33 -27.95 0.77
C VAL A 175 -7.58 -26.96 -0.09
N ARG A 176 -7.38 -27.29 -1.37
CA ARG A 176 -6.82 -26.35 -2.36
C ARG A 176 -7.72 -25.13 -2.51
N ILE A 177 -9.03 -25.33 -2.67
CA ILE A 177 -9.98 -24.22 -2.81
C ILE A 177 -9.87 -23.25 -1.62
N ILE A 178 -9.90 -23.76 -0.38
CA ILE A 178 -9.79 -22.93 0.83
C ILE A 178 -8.49 -22.12 0.82
N LYS A 179 -7.33 -22.76 0.63
CA LYS A 179 -6.02 -22.10 0.72
C LYS A 179 -5.84 -21.02 -0.35
N PHE A 180 -6.15 -21.35 -1.61
CA PHE A 180 -5.88 -20.45 -2.72
C PHE A 180 -6.93 -19.35 -2.84
N LYS A 181 -8.21 -19.62 -2.51
CA LYS A 181 -9.23 -18.58 -2.41
C LYS A 181 -8.83 -17.53 -1.38
N ASP A 182 -8.49 -17.95 -0.16
CA ASP A 182 -8.09 -17.03 0.91
C ASP A 182 -6.86 -16.20 0.51
N ILE A 183 -5.84 -16.82 -0.09
CA ILE A 183 -4.66 -16.06 -0.55
C ILE A 183 -5.03 -15.06 -1.65
N TYR A 184 -5.81 -15.44 -2.66
CA TYR A 184 -6.12 -14.53 -3.78
C TYR A 184 -7.00 -13.37 -3.36
N GLU A 185 -8.03 -13.61 -2.55
CA GLU A 185 -8.84 -12.53 -1.98
C GLU A 185 -7.98 -11.62 -1.11
N TYR A 186 -7.06 -12.18 -0.31
CA TYR A 186 -6.19 -11.35 0.52
C TYR A 186 -5.17 -10.54 -0.27
N LEU A 187 -4.77 -10.98 -1.47
CA LEU A 187 -3.90 -10.22 -2.36
C LEU A 187 -4.63 -9.07 -3.06
N GLU A 188 -5.90 -9.28 -3.41
CA GLU A 188 -6.76 -8.24 -3.97
C GLU A 188 -7.10 -7.18 -2.91
N ILE A 189 -7.35 -7.57 -1.65
CA ILE A 189 -7.54 -6.59 -0.55
C ILE A 189 -6.33 -5.65 -0.39
N VAL A 190 -5.10 -6.10 -0.67
CA VAL A 190 -3.93 -5.22 -0.65
C VAL A 190 -4.04 -4.12 -1.72
N THR A 191 -4.56 -4.45 -2.90
CA THR A 191 -4.77 -3.48 -3.98
C THR A 191 -5.94 -2.53 -3.70
N ASP A 192 -7.02 -3.02 -3.09
CA ASP A 192 -8.12 -2.19 -2.58
C ASP A 192 -7.62 -1.15 -1.55
N HIS A 193 -6.78 -1.57 -0.59
CA HIS A 193 -6.17 -0.61 0.35
C HIS A 193 -5.21 0.38 -0.30
N CYS A 194 -4.59 0.02 -1.43
CA CYS A 194 -3.85 1.03 -2.22
C CYS A 194 -4.81 2.07 -2.81
N GLU A 195 -5.97 1.62 -3.31
CA GLU A 195 -7.02 2.52 -3.82
C GLU A 195 -7.57 3.44 -2.72
N ASP A 196 -7.80 2.93 -1.50
CA ASP A 196 -8.20 3.74 -0.34
C ASP A 196 -7.25 4.94 -0.11
N VAL A 197 -5.94 4.71 -0.17
CA VAL A 197 -4.93 5.79 -0.05
C VAL A 197 -5.05 6.78 -1.20
N ALA A 198 -5.20 6.28 -2.43
CA ALA A 198 -5.36 7.11 -3.62
C ALA A 198 -6.61 7.98 -3.55
N ASN A 199 -7.73 7.45 -3.05
CA ASN A 199 -8.98 8.16 -2.87
C ASN A 199 -8.82 9.34 -1.89
N ILE A 200 -8.07 9.16 -0.80
CA ILE A 200 -7.76 10.26 0.13
C ILE A 200 -6.87 11.32 -0.54
N LEU A 201 -5.87 10.92 -1.32
CA LEU A 201 -5.01 11.84 -2.08
C LEU A 201 -5.81 12.67 -3.09
N GLU A 202 -6.75 12.04 -3.81
CA GLU A 202 -7.67 12.71 -4.72
C GLU A 202 -8.54 13.73 -3.98
N ASP A 203 -9.14 13.32 -2.87
CA ASP A 203 -9.97 14.18 -2.04
C ASP A 203 -9.23 15.43 -1.57
N ILE A 204 -7.98 15.30 -1.13
CA ILE A 204 -7.14 16.44 -0.70
C ILE A 204 -7.00 17.47 -1.82
N VAL A 205 -6.67 17.03 -3.05
CA VAL A 205 -6.44 17.96 -4.17
C VAL A 205 -7.72 18.47 -4.80
N VAL A 206 -8.86 17.81 -4.58
CA VAL A 206 -10.19 18.30 -4.98
C VAL A 206 -10.73 19.33 -3.97
N LYS A 207 -10.54 19.09 -2.66
CA LYS A 207 -10.94 20.00 -1.57
C LYS A 207 -10.15 21.29 -1.53
N GLY A 208 -8.88 21.28 -1.95
CA GLY A 208 -7.98 22.45 -2.00
C GLY A 208 -8.37 23.56 -3.00
N ARG A 209 -9.66 23.70 -3.31
CA ARG A 209 -10.25 24.72 -4.19
C ARG A 209 -10.79 25.91 -3.40
#